data_AF-A0A8T8T7Z9-F1
#
_entry.id   AF-A0A8T8T7Z9-F1
#
_cell.length_a   1.000
_cell.length_b   1.000
_cell.length_c   1.000
_cell.angle_alpha   90.00
_cell.angle_beta   90.00
_cell.angle_gamma   90.00
#
_symmetry.space_group_name_H-M   'P 1'
#
loop_
_entity.id
_entity.type
_entity.pdbx_description
1 polymer ?
#
loop_
_entity_poly.entity_id
_entity_poly.type
_entity_poly.pdbx_seq_one_letter_code
_entity_poly.pdbx_strand_id
1 'polypeptide(L)'
;SLASTSDHECGGLTLGLERPEDKGTAAYLWYPDVVLAAKHSTEFLAAQYVKYVAGAPAASDAFSYMKNTIITQGLGITDVSDAEVQRAVDLGPSNSGLPLTIWLSNLMNWRAHLGWSTTGHSGVDVNLYTYIASKWTQRRPVTDRIGQLAGNFENTKLGVFTADLLGLDLQTITNKLNNGSYSWSQSHQDLKPFTTGLDKYHGGVAHVIPTILSRRSALDNSPEEVGRLIKRDGMHRNVRQEL
;
A
#
# COMPACT_ATOMS: atom_id res chain seq x y z
N SER A 1 0.69 -13.83 29.45
CA SER A 1 1.41 -12.73 28.79
C SER A 1 0.81 -12.55 27.40
N LEU A 2 1.11 -11.44 26.74
CA LEU A 2 0.76 -11.17 25.35
C LEU A 2 2.05 -10.76 24.62
N ALA A 3 2.18 -11.15 23.36
CA ALA A 3 3.17 -10.64 22.42
C ALA A 3 2.43 -10.18 21.16
N SER A 4 2.80 -9.03 20.61
CA SER A 4 2.18 -8.44 19.43
C SER A 4 3.24 -7.80 18.55
N THR A 5 3.23 -8.15 17.27
CA THR A 5 4.14 -7.64 16.24
C THR A 5 3.38 -7.54 14.91
N SER A 6 3.92 -6.78 13.97
CA SER A 6 3.57 -6.93 12.55
C SER A 6 4.32 -8.12 11.94
N ASP A 7 3.80 -8.66 10.84
CA ASP A 7 4.49 -9.62 9.98
C ASP A 7 5.47 -8.93 9.02
N HIS A 8 5.11 -7.75 8.51
CA HIS A 8 5.97 -6.86 7.73
C HIS A 8 5.43 -5.42 7.68
N GLU A 9 6.19 -4.48 7.12
CA GLU A 9 5.68 -3.17 6.69
C GLU A 9 5.06 -3.28 5.29
N CYS A 10 4.09 -2.42 4.98
CA CYS A 10 3.46 -2.35 3.66
C CYS A 10 3.32 -0.91 3.18
N GLY A 11 3.73 -0.66 1.93
CA GLY A 11 3.58 0.60 1.22
C GLY A 11 4.79 1.54 1.27
N GLY A 12 5.72 1.31 2.19
CA GLY A 12 6.85 2.21 2.44
C GLY A 12 6.35 3.62 2.80
N LEU A 13 5.49 3.68 3.82
CA LEU A 13 4.84 4.90 4.29
C LEU A 13 5.86 5.90 4.84
N THR A 14 5.74 7.16 4.45
CA THR A 14 6.50 8.27 5.03
C THR A 14 5.59 9.37 5.58
N LEU A 15 5.98 9.93 6.73
CA LEU A 15 5.38 11.14 7.30
C LEU A 15 6.31 12.31 6.94
N GLY A 16 5.92 13.14 5.96
CA GLY A 16 6.78 14.21 5.43
C GLY A 16 7.10 14.07 3.95
N LEU A 17 6.07 14.05 3.11
CA LEU A 17 6.21 14.21 1.67
C LEU A 17 6.47 15.69 1.32
N GLU A 18 7.58 15.96 0.64
CA GLU A 18 7.86 17.28 0.05
C GLU A 18 7.10 17.42 -1.28
N ARG A 19 6.26 18.44 -1.41
CA ARG A 19 5.49 18.72 -2.62
C ARG A 19 6.14 19.85 -3.42
N PRO A 20 5.91 19.92 -4.75
CA PRO A 20 6.48 20.98 -5.58
C PRO A 20 6.11 22.42 -5.17
N GLU A 21 4.97 22.61 -4.51
CA GLU A 21 4.50 23.90 -3.98
C GLU A 21 5.12 24.30 -2.64
N ASP A 22 5.79 23.38 -1.95
CA ASP A 22 6.52 23.63 -0.71
C ASP A 22 7.84 24.34 -1.10
N LYS A 23 7.72 25.61 -1.52
CA LYS A 23 8.84 26.38 -2.05
C LYS A 23 9.86 26.71 -0.95
N GLY A 24 11.07 26.16 -1.08
CA GLY A 24 12.26 26.58 -0.34
C GLY A 24 12.47 25.85 0.98
N THR A 25 13.66 25.25 1.12
CA THR A 25 14.16 24.45 2.28
C THR A 25 13.22 23.34 2.76
N ALA A 26 13.70 22.09 2.77
CA ALA A 26 12.95 20.89 3.16
C ALA A 26 11.94 21.14 4.30
N ALA A 27 10.65 21.10 3.97
CA ALA A 27 9.58 21.45 4.87
C ALA A 27 9.21 20.21 5.71
N TYR A 28 9.33 20.32 7.03
CA TYR A 28 9.04 19.23 7.96
C TYR A 28 7.54 19.18 8.29
N LEU A 29 6.72 18.93 7.28
CA LEU A 29 5.26 19.02 7.36
C LEU A 29 4.61 17.64 7.42
N TRP A 30 3.68 17.47 8.34
CA TRP A 30 2.77 16.32 8.43
C TRP A 30 1.49 16.78 9.14
N TYR A 31 0.34 16.63 8.48
CA TYR A 31 -0.95 17.12 8.97
C TYR A 31 -1.90 15.95 9.29
N PRO A 32 -1.88 15.42 10.53
CA PRO A 32 -2.68 14.26 10.91
C PRO A 32 -4.19 14.54 10.96
N ASP A 33 -4.59 15.79 11.16
CA ASP A 33 -5.98 16.25 11.17
C ASP A 33 -6.71 15.97 9.84
N VAL A 34 -6.00 16.04 8.71
CA VAL A 34 -6.52 15.66 7.39
C VAL A 34 -7.00 14.20 7.39
N VAL A 35 -6.22 13.30 7.98
CA VAL A 35 -6.56 11.87 8.05
C VAL A 35 -7.66 11.62 9.09
N LEU A 36 -7.60 12.33 10.23
CA LEU A 36 -8.60 12.21 11.30
C LEU A 36 -9.99 12.72 10.88
N ALA A 37 -10.06 13.61 9.88
CA ALA A 37 -11.32 14.13 9.36
C ALA A 37 -12.09 13.13 8.48
N ALA A 38 -11.41 12.12 7.93
CA ALA A 38 -12.03 11.12 7.06
C ALA A 38 -12.98 10.21 7.87
N LYS A 39 -14.20 10.00 7.34
CA LYS A 39 -15.25 9.18 7.98
C LYS A 39 -15.41 7.80 7.36
N HIS A 40 -14.87 7.62 6.16
CA HIS A 40 -14.94 6.38 5.40
C HIS A 40 -13.64 6.14 4.65
N SER A 41 -13.34 4.86 4.37
CA SER A 41 -12.20 4.51 3.52
C SER A 41 -12.45 4.91 2.07
N THR A 42 -11.38 5.09 1.31
CA THR A 42 -11.42 5.45 -0.11
C THR A 42 -12.07 4.40 -0.97
N GLU A 43 -11.95 3.11 -0.61
CA GLU A 43 -12.61 1.98 -1.28
C GLU A 43 -14.12 2.04 -1.07
N PHE A 44 -14.57 2.30 0.17
CA PHE A 44 -15.98 2.43 0.49
C PHE A 44 -16.60 3.57 -0.32
N LEU A 45 -15.95 4.73 -0.33
CA LEU A 45 -16.40 5.92 -1.02
C LEU A 45 -16.39 5.76 -2.55
N ALA A 46 -15.35 5.13 -3.10
CA ALA A 46 -15.31 4.80 -4.53
C ALA A 46 -16.44 3.86 -4.92
N ALA A 47 -16.66 2.78 -4.15
CA ALA A 47 -17.76 1.84 -4.38
C ALA A 47 -19.14 2.52 -4.25
N GLN A 48 -19.30 3.42 -3.28
CA GLN A 48 -20.52 4.21 -3.10
C GLN A 48 -20.78 5.09 -4.33
N TYR A 49 -19.76 5.77 -4.85
CA TYR A 49 -19.88 6.60 -6.05
C TYR A 49 -20.22 5.78 -7.29
N VAL A 50 -19.52 4.67 -7.52
CA VAL A 50 -19.79 3.74 -8.63
C VAL A 50 -21.23 3.26 -8.61
N LYS A 51 -21.74 2.89 -7.42
CA LYS A 51 -23.15 2.51 -7.25
C LYS A 51 -24.12 3.66 -7.57
N TYR A 52 -23.78 4.87 -7.17
CA TYR A 52 -24.61 6.05 -7.45
C TYR A 52 -24.70 6.35 -8.96
N VAL A 53 -23.57 6.36 -9.66
CA VAL A 53 -23.54 6.67 -11.09
C VAL A 53 -24.14 5.56 -11.98
N ALA A 54 -24.24 4.33 -11.48
CA ALA A 54 -24.98 3.26 -12.16
C ALA A 54 -26.47 3.59 -12.35
N GLY A 55 -27.03 4.52 -11.55
CA GLY A 55 -28.36 5.08 -11.75
C GLY A 55 -28.47 6.09 -12.90
N ALA A 56 -27.39 6.31 -13.66
CA ALA A 56 -27.29 7.29 -14.74
C ALA A 56 -27.79 8.70 -14.37
N PRO A 57 -27.28 9.30 -13.26
CA PRO A 57 -27.64 10.66 -12.88
C PRO A 57 -27.17 11.67 -13.94
N ALA A 58 -27.75 12.87 -13.92
CA ALA A 58 -27.25 13.97 -14.75
C ALA A 58 -25.80 14.31 -14.36
N ALA A 59 -25.00 14.80 -15.31
CA ALA A 59 -23.58 15.10 -15.08
C ALA A 59 -23.36 16.10 -13.92
N SER A 60 -24.24 17.10 -13.80
CA SER A 60 -24.23 18.06 -12.69
C SER A 60 -24.47 17.42 -11.32
N ASP A 61 -25.31 16.39 -11.27
CA ASP A 61 -25.67 15.67 -10.05
C ASP A 61 -24.53 14.73 -9.64
N ALA A 62 -23.92 14.05 -10.61
CA ALA A 62 -22.71 13.24 -10.40
C ALA A 62 -21.56 14.08 -9.82
N PHE A 63 -21.31 15.25 -10.41
CA PHE A 63 -20.32 16.19 -9.91
C PHE A 63 -20.63 16.68 -8.49
N SER A 64 -21.86 17.10 -8.24
CA SER A 64 -22.29 17.59 -6.93
C SER A 64 -22.22 16.50 -5.86
N TYR A 65 -22.58 15.26 -6.21
CA TYR A 65 -22.49 14.11 -5.32
C TYR A 65 -21.04 13.77 -4.99
N MET A 66 -20.14 13.79 -5.98
CA MET A 66 -18.70 13.61 -5.76
C MET A 66 -18.15 14.68 -4.82
N LYS A 67 -18.44 15.96 -5.08
CA LYS A 67 -17.93 17.08 -4.27
C LYS A 67 -18.45 17.04 -2.84
N ASN A 68 -19.77 16.99 -2.67
CA ASN A 68 -20.40 17.21 -1.38
C ASN A 68 -20.41 15.93 -0.52
N THR A 69 -20.80 14.80 -1.11
CA THR A 69 -20.98 13.54 -0.37
C THR A 69 -19.66 12.79 -0.25
N ILE A 70 -19.00 12.56 -1.38
CA ILE A 70 -17.82 11.69 -1.40
C ILE A 70 -16.61 12.39 -0.79
N ILE A 71 -16.24 13.57 -1.30
CA ILE A 71 -15.01 14.25 -0.88
C ILE A 71 -15.24 15.06 0.40
N THR A 72 -16.22 15.97 0.41
CA THR A 72 -16.40 16.88 1.56
C THR A 72 -16.88 16.15 2.81
N GLN A 73 -17.97 15.38 2.72
CA GLN A 73 -18.51 14.67 3.88
C GLN A 73 -17.76 13.37 4.18
N GLY A 74 -17.35 12.62 3.14
CA GLY A 74 -16.69 11.32 3.28
C GLY A 74 -15.23 11.42 3.70
N LEU A 75 -14.43 12.22 2.98
CA LEU A 75 -13.01 12.42 3.29
C LEU A 75 -12.75 13.58 4.27
N GLY A 76 -13.74 14.44 4.53
CA GLY A 76 -13.55 15.62 5.38
C GLY A 76 -12.77 16.75 4.70
N ILE A 77 -12.58 16.70 3.38
CA ILE A 77 -11.82 17.68 2.60
C ILE A 77 -12.74 18.82 2.16
N THR A 78 -12.52 20.02 2.68
CA THR A 78 -13.40 21.19 2.44
C THR A 78 -12.88 22.16 1.38
N ASP A 79 -11.62 22.04 0.99
CA ASP A 79 -10.93 22.91 0.04
C ASP A 79 -10.74 22.26 -1.34
N VAL A 80 -11.54 21.24 -1.67
CA VAL A 80 -11.44 20.56 -2.96
C VAL A 80 -11.77 21.50 -4.12
N SER A 81 -10.88 21.57 -5.11
CA SER A 81 -11.08 22.33 -6.33
C SER A 81 -12.00 21.60 -7.32
N ASP A 82 -12.66 22.37 -8.18
CA ASP A 82 -13.56 21.78 -9.20
C ASP A 82 -12.81 20.86 -10.18
N ALA A 83 -11.52 21.14 -10.44
CA ALA A 83 -10.67 20.26 -11.26
C ALA A 83 -10.38 18.91 -10.58
N GLU A 84 -10.14 18.90 -9.26
CA GLU A 84 -9.97 17.65 -8.50
C GLU A 84 -11.26 16.82 -8.47
N VAL A 85 -12.41 17.49 -8.32
CA VAL A 85 -13.73 16.84 -8.37
C VAL A 85 -13.97 16.27 -9.76
N GLN A 86 -13.75 17.05 -10.82
CA GLN A 86 -13.96 16.59 -12.20
C GLN A 86 -13.09 15.37 -12.50
N ARG A 87 -11.82 15.40 -12.07
CA ARG A 87 -10.93 14.26 -12.24
C ARG A 87 -11.45 13.00 -11.53
N ALA A 88 -12.01 13.15 -10.33
CA ALA A 88 -12.62 12.03 -9.61
C ALA A 88 -13.86 11.49 -10.37
N VAL A 89 -14.71 12.37 -10.89
CA VAL A 89 -15.88 11.99 -11.71
C VAL A 89 -15.45 11.19 -12.94
N ASP A 90 -14.41 11.65 -13.65
CA ASP A 90 -13.90 11.00 -14.86
C ASP A 90 -13.31 9.60 -14.60
N LEU A 91 -12.80 9.36 -13.39
CA LEU A 91 -12.24 8.06 -12.98
C LEU A 91 -13.30 7.06 -12.49
N GLY A 92 -14.48 7.55 -12.11
CA GLY A 92 -15.58 6.74 -11.59
C GLY A 92 -16.10 5.64 -12.52
N PRO A 93 -16.23 5.85 -13.84
CA PRO A 93 -16.66 4.81 -14.79
C PRO A 93 -15.67 3.66 -15.00
N SER A 94 -14.52 3.63 -14.32
CA SER A 94 -13.54 2.56 -14.50
C SER A 94 -14.03 1.21 -13.94
N ASN A 95 -13.84 0.13 -14.72
CA ASN A 95 -14.35 -1.22 -14.40
C ASN A 95 -13.85 -1.80 -13.06
N SER A 96 -12.72 -1.32 -12.53
CA SER A 96 -12.15 -1.82 -11.30
C SER A 96 -12.43 -0.94 -10.07
N GLY A 97 -12.92 0.30 -10.24
CA GLY A 97 -13.02 1.31 -9.16
C GLY A 97 -11.68 1.75 -8.56
N LEU A 98 -10.60 0.99 -8.76
CA LEU A 98 -9.26 1.22 -8.24
C LEU A 98 -8.67 2.59 -8.63
N PRO A 99 -8.81 3.09 -9.87
CA PRO A 99 -8.35 4.43 -10.22
C PRO A 99 -9.01 5.53 -9.39
N LEU A 100 -10.31 5.41 -9.12
CA LEU A 100 -11.03 6.35 -8.25
C LEU A 100 -10.54 6.22 -6.80
N THR A 101 -10.41 5.00 -6.27
CA THR A 101 -9.85 4.77 -4.93
C THR A 101 -8.50 5.45 -4.76
N ILE A 102 -7.56 5.20 -5.67
CA ILE A 102 -6.21 5.79 -5.64
C ILE A 102 -6.28 7.33 -5.72
N TRP A 103 -7.15 7.88 -6.56
CA TRP A 103 -7.31 9.32 -6.66
C TRP A 103 -7.82 9.95 -5.35
N LEU A 104 -8.84 9.35 -4.73
CA LEU A 104 -9.35 9.79 -3.44
C LEU A 104 -8.27 9.71 -2.35
N SER A 105 -7.46 8.64 -2.33
CA SER A 105 -6.31 8.52 -1.42
C SER A 105 -5.28 9.62 -1.66
N ASN A 106 -5.00 9.96 -2.92
CA ASN A 106 -4.06 11.01 -3.27
C ASN A 106 -4.53 12.39 -2.81
N LEU A 107 -5.84 12.68 -2.83
CA LEU A 107 -6.36 13.95 -2.29
C LEU A 107 -6.02 14.11 -0.80
N MET A 108 -6.11 13.02 -0.02
CA MET A 108 -5.73 13.02 1.39
C MET A 108 -4.20 13.06 1.55
N ASN A 109 -3.46 12.19 0.86
CA ASN A 109 -2.01 12.09 0.97
C ASN A 109 -1.33 13.43 0.68
N TRP A 110 -1.77 14.11 -0.38
CA TRP A 110 -1.24 15.41 -0.78
C TRP A 110 -1.48 16.49 0.27
N ARG A 111 -2.65 16.49 0.91
CA ARG A 111 -2.98 17.44 1.98
C ARG A 111 -2.28 17.11 3.28
N ALA A 112 -2.10 15.82 3.58
CA ALA A 112 -1.51 15.33 4.82
C ALA A 112 0.04 15.26 4.79
N HIS A 113 0.67 15.50 3.63
CA HIS A 113 2.09 15.24 3.39
C HIS A 113 2.49 13.78 3.67
N LEU A 114 1.68 12.84 3.21
CA LEU A 114 1.97 11.41 3.29
C LEU A 114 2.59 10.92 1.98
N GLY A 115 3.70 10.19 2.09
CA GLY A 115 4.36 9.53 0.96
C GLY A 115 4.21 8.02 1.01
N TRP A 116 4.23 7.41 -0.17
CA TRP A 116 4.20 5.96 -0.37
C TRP A 116 5.22 5.63 -1.46
N SER A 117 6.06 4.62 -1.23
CA SER A 117 7.12 4.26 -2.19
C SER A 117 6.81 3.02 -3.02
N THR A 118 5.82 2.22 -2.61
CA THR A 118 5.41 0.99 -3.30
C THR A 118 3.94 0.67 -3.03
N THR A 119 3.34 -0.15 -3.88
CA THR A 119 2.03 -0.79 -3.59
C THR A 119 2.19 -2.16 -2.92
N GLY A 120 3.42 -2.59 -2.67
CA GLY A 120 3.77 -3.87 -2.04
C GLY A 120 4.38 -3.70 -0.65
N HIS A 121 5.18 -4.67 -0.22
CA HIS A 121 5.82 -4.66 1.10
C HIS A 121 7.17 -3.93 1.08
N SER A 122 7.64 -3.50 2.25
CA SER A 122 9.03 -3.08 2.45
C SER A 122 9.71 -3.88 3.56
N GLY A 123 11.04 -3.94 3.51
CA GLY A 123 11.87 -4.78 4.38
C GLY A 123 12.41 -4.06 5.61
N VAL A 124 11.69 -3.08 6.17
CA VAL A 124 12.07 -2.45 7.44
C VAL A 124 11.78 -3.41 8.60
N ASP A 125 12.63 -3.37 9.63
CA ASP A 125 12.35 -4.08 10.88
C ASP A 125 11.03 -3.58 11.50
N VAL A 126 10.25 -4.50 12.05
CA VAL A 126 8.97 -4.21 12.72
C VAL A 126 9.09 -4.35 14.23
N ASN A 127 8.28 -3.58 14.96
CA ASN A 127 8.33 -3.58 16.41
C ASN A 127 7.65 -4.82 17.00
N LEU A 128 8.27 -5.42 18.03
CA LEU A 128 7.62 -6.37 18.93
C LEU A 128 7.26 -5.71 20.26
N TYR A 129 6.00 -5.82 20.65
CA TYR A 129 5.50 -5.43 21.96
C TYR A 129 5.17 -6.66 22.79
N THR A 130 5.56 -6.63 24.07
CA THR A 130 5.20 -7.69 25.02
C THR A 130 4.53 -7.11 26.25
N TYR A 131 3.59 -7.87 26.81
CA TYR A 131 2.85 -7.48 28.00
C TYR A 131 2.73 -8.65 28.99
N ILE A 132 2.89 -8.33 30.27
CA ILE A 132 2.75 -9.25 31.38
C ILE A 132 1.65 -8.71 32.30
N ALA A 133 0.61 -9.50 32.54
CA ALA A 133 -0.44 -9.11 33.47
C ALA A 133 0.14 -8.93 34.89
N SER A 134 -0.32 -7.90 35.60
CA SER A 134 0.24 -7.48 36.91
C SER A 134 0.35 -8.61 37.93
N LYS A 135 -0.59 -9.58 37.94
CA LYS A 135 -0.51 -10.74 38.84
C LYS A 135 0.71 -11.65 38.63
N TRP A 136 1.41 -11.50 37.50
CA TRP A 136 2.57 -12.30 37.12
C TRP A 136 3.89 -11.50 37.16
N THR A 137 3.87 -10.18 37.37
CA THR A 137 5.07 -9.34 37.32
C THR A 137 6.03 -9.60 38.48
N GLN A 138 5.56 -10.13 39.60
CA GLN A 138 6.41 -10.54 40.72
C GLN A 138 7.05 -11.92 40.52
N ARG A 139 6.66 -12.67 39.48
CA ARG A 139 7.22 -14.00 39.20
C ARG A 139 8.43 -13.87 38.29
N ARG A 140 9.63 -13.84 38.90
CA ARG A 140 10.91 -13.73 38.16
C ARG A 140 11.04 -14.65 36.94
N PRO A 141 10.69 -15.96 37.01
CA PRO A 141 10.78 -16.81 35.83
C PRO A 141 9.91 -16.34 34.65
N VAL A 142 8.77 -15.70 34.92
CA VAL A 142 7.89 -15.15 33.89
C VAL A 142 8.48 -13.87 33.31
N THR A 143 8.99 -12.97 34.16
CA THR A 143 9.59 -11.70 33.72
C THR A 143 10.89 -11.91 32.96
N ASP A 144 11.75 -12.81 33.44
CA ASP A 144 13.04 -13.13 32.81
C ASP A 144 12.80 -13.73 31.42
N ARG A 145 11.81 -14.61 31.30
CA ARG A 145 11.47 -15.25 30.03
C ARG A 145 10.95 -14.25 29.00
N ILE A 146 10.04 -13.35 29.38
CA ILE A 146 9.57 -12.29 28.48
C ILE A 146 10.69 -11.29 28.18
N GLY A 147 11.59 -11.04 29.13
CA GLY A 147 12.80 -10.24 28.93
C GLY A 147 13.72 -10.77 27.81
N GLN A 148 13.64 -12.07 27.47
CA GLN A 148 14.38 -12.64 26.33
C GLN A 148 13.88 -12.11 24.97
N LEU A 149 12.69 -11.50 24.93
CA LEU A 149 12.13 -10.85 23.76
C LEU A 149 12.47 -9.35 23.68
N ALA A 150 13.35 -8.84 24.55
CA ALA A 150 13.92 -7.52 24.40
C ALA A 150 15.09 -7.54 23.40
N GLY A 151 15.25 -6.45 22.64
CA GLY A 151 16.30 -6.29 21.62
C GLY A 151 15.85 -6.70 20.21
N ASN A 152 16.82 -6.91 19.32
CA ASN A 152 16.58 -7.28 17.93
C ASN A 152 16.72 -8.80 17.74
N PHE A 153 15.84 -9.40 16.96
CA PHE A 153 15.90 -10.82 16.59
C PHE A 153 15.03 -11.10 15.37
N GLU A 154 15.35 -12.21 14.70
CA GLU A 154 14.56 -12.75 13.61
C GLU A 154 13.15 -13.15 14.07
N ASN A 155 12.17 -13.01 13.17
CA ASN A 155 10.76 -13.35 13.44
C ASN A 155 10.58 -14.83 13.86
N THR A 156 11.44 -15.73 13.40
CA THR A 156 11.44 -17.16 13.75
C THR A 156 11.59 -17.40 15.26
N LYS A 157 12.24 -16.49 15.98
CA LYS A 157 12.39 -16.58 17.44
C LYS A 157 11.05 -16.57 18.17
N LEU A 158 10.02 -15.91 17.64
CA LEU A 158 8.69 -15.91 18.24
C LEU A 158 8.03 -17.29 18.21
N GLY A 159 8.26 -18.06 17.14
CA GLY A 159 7.79 -19.44 17.02
C GLY A 159 8.42 -20.34 18.06
N VAL A 160 9.76 -20.29 18.18
CA VAL A 160 10.52 -21.04 19.18
C VAL A 160 10.09 -20.65 20.59
N PHE A 161 10.03 -19.35 20.88
CA PHE A 161 9.61 -18.83 22.17
C PHE A 161 8.21 -19.33 22.57
N THR A 162 7.25 -19.33 21.63
CA THR A 162 5.87 -19.75 21.89
C THR A 162 5.79 -21.24 22.16
N ALA A 163 6.52 -22.06 21.37
CA ALA A 163 6.60 -23.49 21.59
C ALA A 163 7.19 -23.82 22.96
N ASP A 164 8.30 -23.18 23.33
CA ASP A 164 8.93 -23.40 24.61
C ASP A 164 8.08 -22.88 25.78
N LEU A 165 7.30 -21.80 25.57
CA LEU A 165 6.40 -21.23 26.58
C LEU A 165 5.26 -22.21 26.90
N LEU A 166 4.72 -22.86 25.87
CA LEU A 166 3.61 -23.81 25.98
C LEU A 166 4.08 -25.25 26.26
N GLY A 167 5.39 -25.51 26.24
CA GLY A 167 5.96 -26.84 26.42
C GLY A 167 5.65 -27.78 25.26
N LEU A 168 5.60 -27.26 24.03
CA LEU A 168 5.24 -28.04 22.84
C LEU A 168 6.47 -28.72 22.24
N ASP A 169 6.34 -30.02 21.97
CA ASP A 169 7.28 -30.76 21.12
C ASP A 169 6.80 -30.71 19.67
N LEU A 170 7.27 -29.70 18.95
CA LEU A 170 6.90 -29.48 17.55
C LEU A 170 7.29 -30.66 16.64
N GLN A 171 8.38 -31.37 16.94
CA GLN A 171 8.83 -32.50 16.11
C GLN A 171 7.87 -33.67 16.23
N THR A 172 7.51 -34.06 17.46
CA THR A 172 6.55 -35.14 17.69
C THR A 172 5.18 -34.80 17.10
N ILE A 173 4.72 -33.56 17.25
CA ILE A 173 3.45 -33.09 16.69
C ILE A 173 3.49 -33.15 15.15
N THR A 174 4.54 -32.64 14.52
CA THR A 174 4.73 -32.66 13.06
C THR A 174 4.70 -34.08 12.53
N ASN A 175 5.41 -35.01 13.18
CA ASN A 175 5.44 -36.42 12.78
C ASN A 175 4.05 -37.06 12.84
N LYS A 176 3.25 -36.74 13.87
CA LYS A 176 1.88 -37.26 14.01
C LYS A 176 0.93 -36.68 12.95
N LEU A 177 0.96 -35.36 12.73
CA LEU A 177 0.08 -34.69 11.76
C LEU A 177 0.36 -35.13 10.32
N ASN A 178 1.63 -35.36 10.01
CA ASN A 178 2.07 -35.77 8.69
C ASN A 178 2.01 -37.29 8.48
N ASN A 179 1.42 -38.07 9.39
CA ASN A 179 1.41 -39.53 9.34
C ASN A 179 2.82 -40.14 9.13
N GLY A 180 3.85 -39.47 9.64
CA GLY A 180 5.27 -39.81 9.45
C GLY A 180 5.82 -39.64 8.03
N SER A 181 5.04 -39.14 7.06
CA SER A 181 5.43 -39.10 5.64
C SER A 181 6.00 -37.76 5.16
N TYR A 182 5.82 -36.67 5.91
CA TYR A 182 6.30 -35.34 5.52
C TYR A 182 7.33 -34.79 6.53
N SER A 183 8.58 -34.67 6.08
CA SER A 183 9.71 -34.12 6.85
C SER A 183 10.02 -32.70 6.39
N TRP A 184 9.71 -31.70 7.23
CA TRP A 184 9.94 -30.29 6.90
C TRP A 184 11.43 -29.99 6.64
N SER A 185 12.35 -30.65 7.35
CA SER A 185 13.81 -30.45 7.21
C SER A 185 14.42 -31.07 5.94
N GLN A 186 13.84 -32.15 5.41
CA GLN A 186 14.34 -32.79 4.17
C GLN A 186 13.71 -32.15 2.91
N SER A 187 12.48 -31.65 3.00
CA SER A 187 11.75 -31.04 1.87
C SER A 187 12.22 -29.64 1.48
N HIS A 188 13.08 -28.98 2.29
CA HIS A 188 13.64 -27.64 2.01
C HIS A 188 15.06 -27.70 1.43
N GLN A 189 15.58 -28.88 1.07
CA GLN A 189 16.83 -29.03 0.32
C GLN A 189 16.67 -28.62 -1.16
N ASP A 190 15.45 -28.62 -1.67
CA ASP A 190 15.12 -28.13 -3.01
C ASP A 190 13.93 -27.16 -2.92
N LEU A 191 14.24 -25.90 -2.57
CA LEU A 191 13.26 -24.81 -2.50
C LEU A 191 12.82 -24.30 -3.87
N LYS A 192 13.47 -24.75 -4.94
CA LYS A 192 13.16 -24.31 -6.31
C LYS A 192 11.67 -24.42 -6.65
N PRO A 193 10.95 -25.52 -6.36
CA PRO A 193 9.53 -25.65 -6.70
C PRO A 193 8.60 -24.67 -5.97
N PHE A 194 9.03 -24.13 -4.82
CA PHE A 194 8.27 -23.13 -4.06
C PHE A 194 8.63 -21.69 -4.47
N THR A 195 9.71 -21.48 -5.21
CA THR A 195 10.16 -20.15 -5.67
C THR A 195 10.06 -19.96 -7.18
N THR A 196 10.07 -21.04 -7.97
CA THR A 196 9.93 -20.97 -9.43
C THR A 196 8.46 -20.83 -9.81
N GLY A 197 8.09 -19.70 -10.41
CA GLY A 197 6.71 -19.37 -10.80
C GLY A 197 5.99 -18.43 -9.82
N LEU A 198 6.68 -17.93 -8.78
CA LEU A 198 6.16 -16.83 -7.97
C LEU A 198 6.46 -15.49 -8.64
N ASP A 199 5.73 -15.19 -9.70
CA ASP A 199 5.69 -13.85 -10.33
C ASP A 199 5.36 -12.73 -9.32
N LYS A 200 4.89 -13.09 -8.11
CA LYS A 200 4.53 -12.18 -7.01
C LYS A 200 5.74 -11.50 -6.32
N TYR A 201 6.97 -11.92 -6.57
CA TYR A 201 8.18 -11.20 -6.10
C TYR A 201 8.75 -10.20 -7.12
N HIS A 202 8.17 -10.12 -8.32
CA HIS A 202 8.49 -9.12 -9.33
C HIS A 202 7.21 -8.37 -9.70
N GLY A 203 7.06 -7.15 -9.16
CA GLY A 203 5.86 -6.32 -9.27
C GLY A 203 5.09 -6.48 -10.58
N GLY A 204 3.92 -7.13 -10.50
CA GLY A 204 2.98 -7.22 -11.59
C GLY A 204 2.50 -5.84 -12.04
N VAL A 205 2.24 -5.73 -13.34
CA VAL A 205 1.97 -4.50 -14.09
C VAL A 205 0.72 -3.74 -13.60
N ALA A 206 0.93 -2.83 -12.64
CA ALA A 206 0.11 -1.64 -12.49
C ALA A 206 0.98 -0.51 -11.90
N HIS A 207 1.99 -0.09 -12.66
CA HIS A 207 2.65 1.19 -12.43
C HIS A 207 1.62 2.31 -12.64
N VAL A 208 0.88 2.69 -11.59
CA VAL A 208 0.25 4.01 -11.54
C VAL A 208 1.36 4.98 -11.16
N ILE A 209 2.21 5.31 -12.13
CA ILE A 209 3.05 6.50 -12.02
C ILE A 209 2.05 7.66 -11.94
N PRO A 210 2.06 8.49 -10.88
CA PRO A 210 1.27 9.72 -10.89
C PRO A 210 1.67 10.45 -12.16
N THR A 211 0.69 10.88 -12.96
CA THR A 211 0.97 11.79 -14.05
C THR A 211 1.55 13.05 -13.39
N ILE A 212 2.88 13.15 -13.32
CA ILE A 212 3.56 14.40 -13.09
C ILE A 212 3.00 15.27 -14.20
N LEU A 213 2.17 16.26 -13.83
CA LEU A 213 1.68 17.27 -14.75
C LEU A 213 2.90 17.77 -15.50
N SER A 214 3.06 17.32 -16.76
CA SER A 214 4.13 17.85 -17.58
C SER A 214 3.80 19.32 -17.71
N ARG A 215 4.64 20.16 -17.12
CA ARG A 215 4.67 21.57 -17.46
C ARG A 215 4.91 21.58 -18.96
N ARG A 216 3.87 21.82 -19.75
CA ARG A 216 4.01 22.33 -21.11
C ARG A 216 4.64 23.72 -20.99
N SER A 217 5.94 23.75 -20.71
CA SER A 217 6.75 24.94 -20.92
C SER A 217 7.07 25.03 -22.40
N ALA A 218 6.97 26.22 -22.95
CA ALA A 218 7.02 26.59 -24.36
C ALA A 218 8.36 26.32 -25.09
N LEU A 219 9.04 25.21 -24.81
CA LEU A 219 10.31 24.80 -25.41
C LEU A 219 10.16 23.68 -26.46
N ASP A 220 9.00 23.03 -26.54
CA ASP A 220 8.74 21.83 -27.37
C ASP A 220 8.34 22.11 -28.83
N ASN A 221 8.49 23.37 -29.29
CA ASN A 221 8.16 23.79 -30.66
C ASN A 221 9.39 24.14 -31.49
N SER A 222 10.58 23.62 -31.14
CA SER A 222 11.75 23.79 -32.02
C SER A 222 11.56 22.95 -33.30
N PRO A 223 11.82 23.50 -34.50
CA PRO A 223 11.69 22.76 -35.76
C PRO A 223 12.51 21.46 -35.83
N GLU A 224 13.54 21.32 -34.99
CA GLU A 224 14.39 20.13 -34.92
C GLU A 224 13.72 18.91 -34.26
N GLU A 225 12.79 19.10 -33.32
CA GLU A 225 12.09 17.97 -32.66
C GLU A 225 10.91 17.44 -33.50
N VAL A 226 10.22 18.32 -34.22
CA VAL A 226 9.17 17.92 -35.18
C VAL A 226 9.75 17.03 -36.28
N GLY A 227 10.99 17.30 -36.72
CA GLY A 227 11.72 16.48 -37.70
C GLY A 227 12.13 15.08 -37.19
N ARG A 228 12.29 14.89 -35.87
CA ARG A 228 12.63 13.58 -35.28
C ARG A 228 11.41 12.67 -35.11
N LEU A 229 10.23 13.24 -34.87
CA LEU A 229 8.99 12.48 -34.71
C LEU A 229 8.51 11.86 -36.04
N ILE A 230 8.64 12.58 -37.16
CA ILE A 230 8.25 12.07 -38.49
C ILE A 230 9.11 10.87 -38.92
N LYS A 231 10.37 10.78 -38.47
CA LYS A 231 11.25 9.63 -38.76
C LYS A 231 10.95 8.38 -37.92
N ARG A 232 10.24 8.49 -36.79
CA ARG A 232 9.90 7.34 -35.92
C ARG A 232 8.62 6.61 -36.33
N ASP A 233 7.65 7.31 -36.94
CA ASP A 233 6.42 6.70 -37.45
C ASP A 233 6.61 5.77 -38.67
N GLY A 234 7.77 5.84 -39.33
CA GLY A 234 8.15 4.92 -40.41
C GLY A 234 8.60 3.53 -39.94
N MET A 235 8.90 3.36 -38.65
CA MET A 235 9.59 2.15 -38.13
C MET A 235 8.65 1.14 -37.45
N HIS A 236 7.37 1.46 -37.21
CA HIS A 236 6.42 0.61 -36.50
C HIS A 236 5.47 -0.22 -37.39
N ARG A 237 5.69 -0.33 -38.70
CA ARG A 237 4.80 -1.11 -39.59
C ARG A 237 5.12 -2.61 -39.76
N ASN A 238 6.20 -3.14 -39.19
CA ASN A 238 6.62 -4.53 -39.45
C ASN A 238 6.88 -5.39 -38.20
N VAL A 239 5.89 -5.55 -37.32
CA VAL A 239 5.88 -6.71 -36.40
C VAL A 239 4.43 -7.19 -36.17
N ARG A 240 3.91 -7.92 -37.16
CA ARG A 240 2.82 -8.90 -36.99
C ARG A 240 3.14 -10.10 -37.86
N GLN A 241 3.90 -11.05 -37.33
CA GLN A 241 3.83 -12.47 -37.64
C GLN A 241 4.81 -13.23 -36.74
N GLU A 242 4.34 -14.37 -36.21
CA GLU A 242 5.06 -15.40 -35.45
C GLU A 242 5.29 -15.15 -33.95
N LEU A 243 4.29 -15.53 -33.13
CA LEU A 243 4.28 -16.71 -32.24
C LEU A 243 2.93 -16.80 -31.51
#